data_AF-A0A3D5P5C0-F1
#
_entry.id   AF-A0A3D5P5C0-F1
#
_cell.length_a   1.000
_cell.length_b   1.000
_cell.length_c   1.000
_cell.angle_alpha   90.00
_cell.angle_beta   90.00
_cell.angle_gamma   90.00
#
_symmetry.space_group_name_H-M   'P 1'
#
loop_
_entity.id
_entity.type
_entity.pdbx_description
1 polymer ?
#
loop_
_entity_poly.entity_id
_entity_poly.type
_entity_poly.pdbx_seq_one_letter_code
_entity_poly.pdbx_strand_id
1 'polypeptide(L)'
;MSFKFEAKSLTEVGFRRDHEASIPVNKRDEWFQLIRTVEVTSEAEGGVQFEVEQQLLDRLEERAWAAVDSLPLGGVAIIENERGGLDQPKPRQSIGNIVVGGENQFHFTYGIEPPLRIGLYRRRKESGAF
;
A
#
# COMPACT_ATOMS: atom_id res chain seq x y z
N MET A 1 -7.91 10.54 -5.44
CA MET A 1 -7.41 9.20 -5.06
C MET A 1 -7.96 8.83 -3.69
N SER A 2 -8.63 7.68 -3.53
CA SER A 2 -9.07 7.18 -2.22
C SER A 2 -8.52 5.77 -2.00
N PHE A 3 -7.84 5.56 -0.87
CA PHE A 3 -7.50 4.22 -0.38
C PHE A 3 -8.66 3.75 0.49
N LYS A 4 -9.15 2.53 0.26
CA LYS A 4 -10.11 1.86 1.14
C LYS A 4 -9.75 0.39 1.13
N PHE A 5 -9.22 -0.10 2.24
CA PHE A 5 -8.90 -1.51 2.42
C PHE A 5 -10.08 -2.19 3.14
N GLU A 6 -10.59 -3.30 2.59
CA GLU A 6 -11.70 -4.05 3.19
C GLU A 6 -11.23 -5.40 3.70
N ALA A 7 -11.49 -5.70 4.97
CA ALA A 7 -10.99 -6.88 5.69
C ALA A 7 -11.74 -8.19 5.40
N LYS A 8 -12.78 -8.19 4.54
CA LYS A 8 -13.50 -9.44 4.25
C LYS A 8 -12.69 -10.28 3.27
N SER A 9 -11.97 -11.25 3.84
CA SER A 9 -11.03 -12.15 3.15
C SER A 9 -9.76 -11.42 2.72
N LEU A 10 -8.86 -11.15 3.69
CA LEU A 10 -7.54 -10.53 3.52
C LEU A 10 -6.55 -11.43 2.73
N THR A 11 -6.93 -11.84 1.53
CA THR A 11 -6.04 -12.55 0.61
C THR A 11 -5.22 -11.57 -0.23
N GLU A 12 -5.70 -10.34 -0.41
CA GLU A 12 -5.11 -9.33 -1.31
C GLU A 12 -5.32 -7.91 -0.80
N VAL A 13 -4.36 -7.02 -1.07
CA VAL A 13 -4.52 -5.57 -0.92
C VAL A 13 -5.09 -5.00 -2.22
N GLY A 14 -6.36 -4.58 -2.20
CA GLY A 14 -7.06 -4.03 -3.37
C GLY A 14 -7.04 -2.50 -3.43
N PHE A 15 -6.90 -1.94 -4.64
CA PHE A 15 -7.02 -0.50 -4.89
C PHE A 15 -8.31 -0.19 -5.64
N ARG A 16 -9.13 0.71 -5.11
CA ARG A 16 -10.33 1.18 -5.79
C ARG A 16 -10.03 2.44 -6.61
N ARG A 17 -10.24 2.36 -7.93
CA ARG A 17 -10.20 3.53 -8.80
C ARG A 17 -11.40 4.43 -8.49
N ASP A 18 -11.15 5.72 -8.30
CA ASP A 18 -12.20 6.74 -8.16
C ASP A 18 -12.67 7.30 -9.51
N HIS A 19 -12.02 6.90 -10.61
CA HIS A 19 -12.30 7.34 -11.98
C HIS A 19 -12.21 8.87 -12.19
N GLU A 20 -11.56 9.61 -11.29
CA GLU A 20 -11.43 11.07 -11.40
C GLU A 20 -10.54 11.50 -12.57
N ALA A 21 -9.51 10.70 -12.89
CA ALA A 21 -8.63 10.92 -14.02
C ALA A 21 -8.09 9.60 -14.60
N SER A 22 -7.89 9.57 -15.91
CA SER A 22 -7.23 8.46 -16.62
C SER A 22 -6.13 9.02 -17.52
N ILE A 23 -4.90 8.54 -17.33
CA ILE A 23 -3.75 8.92 -18.14
C ILE A 23 -3.33 7.71 -18.96
N PRO A 24 -3.27 7.81 -20.29
CA PRO A 24 -2.71 6.76 -21.13
C PRO A 24 -1.28 6.41 -20.70
N VAL A 25 -0.98 5.11 -20.57
CA VAL A 25 0.34 4.64 -20.09
C VAL A 25 1.50 5.20 -20.94
N ASN A 26 1.31 5.29 -22.26
CA ASN A 26 2.28 5.87 -23.18
C ASN A 26 2.55 7.37 -22.97
N LYS A 27 1.66 8.09 -22.29
CA LYS A 27 1.84 9.51 -21.93
C LYS A 27 2.47 9.72 -20.56
N ARG A 28 2.64 8.67 -19.75
CA ARG A 28 3.25 8.76 -18.42
C ARG A 28 4.65 9.37 -18.51
N ASP A 29 5.51 8.79 -19.33
CA ASP A 29 6.93 9.18 -19.39
C ASP A 29 7.14 10.54 -20.08
N GLU A 30 6.17 10.95 -20.92
CA GLU A 30 6.12 12.28 -21.54
C GLU A 30 5.72 13.38 -20.55
N TRP A 31 4.72 13.14 -19.71
CA TRP A 31 4.13 14.17 -18.84
C TRP A 31 4.73 14.19 -17.44
N PHE A 32 5.30 13.07 -17.01
CA PHE A 32 5.74 12.87 -15.65
C PHE A 32 7.19 12.39 -15.59
N GLN A 33 7.83 12.71 -14.49
CA GLN A 33 9.15 12.22 -14.15
C GLN A 33 9.07 11.57 -12.78
N LEU A 34 9.51 10.30 -12.69
CA LEU A 34 9.64 9.59 -11.42
C LEU A 34 10.60 10.38 -10.50
N ILE A 35 10.13 10.66 -9.29
CA ILE A 35 10.94 11.22 -8.21
C ILE A 35 11.63 10.07 -7.47
N ARG A 36 10.83 9.10 -7.02
CA ARG A 36 11.26 7.89 -6.30
C ARG A 36 10.14 6.87 -6.24
N THR A 37 10.49 5.61 -6.01
CA THR A 37 9.54 4.57 -5.60
C THR A 37 9.65 4.40 -4.09
N VAL A 38 8.51 4.31 -3.40
CA VAL A 38 8.42 4.01 -1.97
C VAL A 38 7.86 2.61 -1.82
N GLU A 39 8.56 1.77 -1.06
CA GLU A 39 8.05 0.48 -0.62
C GLU A 39 7.36 0.66 0.73
N VAL A 40 6.08 0.31 0.77
CA VAL A 40 5.22 0.44 1.93
C VAL A 40 4.91 -0.96 2.43
N THR A 41 5.40 -1.25 3.63
CA THR A 41 5.05 -2.45 4.39
C THR A 41 4.41 -2.04 5.72
N SER A 42 3.80 -3.00 6.39
CA SER A 42 3.25 -2.87 7.73
C SER A 42 3.27 -4.23 8.40
N GLU A 43 3.26 -4.23 9.73
CA GLU A 43 3.19 -5.42 10.56
C GLU A 43 2.21 -5.17 11.70
N ALA A 44 1.57 -6.23 12.19
CA ALA A 44 0.69 -6.21 13.35
C ALA A 44 0.70 -7.57 14.06
N GLU A 45 0.45 -7.58 15.36
CA GLU A 45 0.36 -8.81 16.14
C GLU A 45 -0.62 -8.71 17.31
N GLY A 46 -1.13 -9.84 17.79
CA GLY A 46 -2.11 -9.85 18.88
C GLY A 46 -2.83 -11.19 19.08
N GLY A 47 -3.74 -11.23 20.04
CA GLY A 47 -4.49 -12.45 20.41
C GLY A 47 -5.77 -12.69 19.61
N VAL A 48 -6.22 -11.71 18.83
CA VAL A 48 -7.48 -11.77 18.07
C VAL A 48 -7.19 -11.48 16.61
N GLN A 49 -7.33 -12.49 15.76
CA GLN A 49 -6.98 -12.42 14.34
C GLN A 49 -7.56 -11.18 13.63
N PHE A 50 -8.86 -10.92 13.77
CA PHE A 50 -9.54 -9.82 13.08
C PHE A 50 -9.01 -8.44 13.49
N GLU A 51 -8.66 -8.26 14.77
CA GLU A 51 -8.12 -6.99 15.27
C GLU A 51 -6.71 -6.74 14.72
N VAL A 52 -5.90 -7.79 14.65
CA VAL A 52 -4.54 -7.75 14.08
C VAL A 52 -4.60 -7.44 12.58
N GLU A 53 -5.53 -8.08 11.87
CA GLU A 53 -5.80 -7.85 10.45
C GLU A 53 -6.21 -6.40 10.16
N GLN A 54 -7.13 -5.83 10.95
CA GLN A 54 -7.52 -4.43 10.80
C GLN A 54 -6.36 -3.48 11.11
N GLN A 55 -5.61 -3.74 12.19
CA GLN A 55 -4.46 -2.93 12.57
C GLN A 55 -3.37 -2.93 11.49
N LEU A 56 -3.14 -4.07 10.82
CA LEU A 56 -2.22 -4.18 9.69
C LEU A 56 -2.65 -3.22 8.57
N LEU A 57 -3.92 -3.26 8.17
CA LEU A 57 -4.45 -2.44 7.09
C LEU A 57 -4.45 -0.95 7.43
N ASP A 58 -4.83 -0.58 8.64
CA ASP A 58 -4.82 0.82 9.09
C ASP A 58 -3.40 1.40 9.05
N ARG A 59 -2.40 0.63 9.50
CA ARG A 59 -0.99 1.01 9.44
C ARG A 59 -0.48 1.09 8.00
N LEU A 60 -0.91 0.19 7.12
CA LEU A 60 -0.56 0.24 5.70
C LEU A 60 -1.14 1.50 5.04
N GLU A 61 -2.39 1.82 5.33
CA GLU A 61 -3.08 3.01 4.83
C GLU A 61 -2.39 4.30 5.29
N GLU A 62 -2.11 4.43 6.58
CA GLU A 62 -1.41 5.58 7.15
C GLU A 62 -0.05 5.81 6.45
N ARG A 63 0.73 4.74 6.28
CA ARG A 63 2.05 4.81 5.62
C ARG A 63 1.94 5.13 4.12
N ALA A 64 0.91 4.61 3.44
CA ALA A 64 0.65 4.92 2.05
C ALA A 64 0.28 6.40 1.87
N TRP A 65 -0.59 6.95 2.73
CA TRP A 65 -0.92 8.37 2.73
C TRP A 65 0.30 9.24 3.01
N ALA A 66 1.11 8.90 4.01
CA ALA A 66 2.34 9.62 4.32
C ALA A 66 3.31 9.67 3.13
N ALA A 67 3.37 8.62 2.31
CA ALA A 67 4.16 8.61 1.09
C ALA A 67 3.59 9.58 0.04
N VAL A 68 2.27 9.60 -0.14
CA VAL A 68 1.56 10.44 -1.12
C VAL A 68 1.57 11.93 -0.72
N ASP A 69 1.47 12.25 0.56
CA ASP A 69 1.50 13.62 1.08
C ASP A 69 2.83 14.35 0.80
N SER A 70 3.88 13.60 0.46
CA SER A 70 5.16 14.17 0.03
C SER A 70 5.19 14.64 -1.43
N LEU A 71 4.09 14.50 -2.18
CA LEU A 71 4.04 14.89 -3.59
C LEU A 71 4.02 16.42 -3.77
N PRO A 72 4.78 16.96 -4.75
CA PRO A 72 4.65 18.35 -5.14
C PRO A 72 3.29 18.61 -5.79
N LEU A 73 2.87 19.87 -5.85
CA LEU A 73 1.64 20.28 -6.53
C LEU A 73 1.60 19.75 -7.98
N GLY A 74 0.51 19.06 -8.33
CA GLY A 74 0.35 18.43 -9.65
C GLY A 74 1.18 17.16 -9.85
N GLY A 75 1.83 16.64 -8.80
CA GLY A 75 2.40 15.30 -8.76
C GLY A 75 1.33 14.22 -8.71
N VAL A 76 1.72 13.00 -9.09
CA VAL A 76 0.83 11.82 -9.09
C VAL A 76 1.52 10.64 -8.41
N ALA A 77 0.73 9.82 -7.72
CA ALA A 77 1.16 8.54 -7.19
C ALA A 77 0.64 7.42 -8.09
N ILE A 78 1.49 6.43 -8.38
CA ILE A 78 1.14 5.26 -9.20
C ILE A 78 1.50 4.01 -8.41
N ILE A 79 0.57 3.06 -8.32
CA ILE A 79 0.87 1.73 -7.80
C ILE A 79 1.63 0.96 -8.88
N GLU A 80 2.84 0.53 -8.55
CA GLU A 80 3.75 -0.13 -9.50
C GLU A 80 3.63 -1.65 -9.48
N ASN A 81 3.01 -2.23 -8.45
CA ASN A 81 2.78 -3.67 -8.37
C ASN A 81 1.88 -4.14 -9.51
N GLU A 82 2.19 -5.29 -10.11
CA GLU A 82 1.35 -5.93 -11.12
C GLU A 82 0.11 -6.55 -10.47
N ARG A 83 -1.07 -6.20 -10.97
CA ARG A 83 -2.32 -6.79 -10.49
C ARG A 83 -2.38 -8.27 -10.89
N GLY A 84 -2.51 -9.17 -9.92
CA GLY A 84 -2.47 -10.62 -10.14
C GLY A 84 -1.06 -11.17 -10.39
N GLY A 85 -0.02 -10.32 -10.33
CA GLY A 85 1.38 -10.71 -10.50
C GLY A 85 2.02 -11.25 -9.22
N LEU A 86 3.26 -11.73 -9.35
CA LEU A 86 4.02 -12.26 -8.21
C LEU A 86 4.37 -11.19 -7.17
N ASP A 87 4.41 -9.92 -7.57
CA ASP A 87 4.70 -8.78 -6.72
C ASP A 87 3.44 -8.13 -6.10
N GLN A 88 2.26 -8.75 -6.27
CA GLN A 88 1.03 -8.22 -5.69
C GLN A 88 1.14 -8.22 -4.14
N PRO A 89 0.95 -7.06 -3.49
CA PRO A 89 1.06 -6.96 -2.05
C PRO A 89 -0.07 -7.73 -1.37
N LYS A 90 0.32 -8.58 -0.42
CA LYS A 90 -0.62 -9.43 0.30
C LYS A 90 -0.18 -9.67 1.74
N PRO A 91 -1.14 -9.85 2.66
CA PRO A 91 -0.86 -10.27 4.01
C PRO A 91 -0.19 -11.64 4.04
N ARG A 92 0.86 -11.76 4.85
CA ARG A 92 1.47 -13.01 5.27
C ARG A 92 1.22 -13.18 6.75
N GLN A 93 0.92 -14.41 7.13
CA GLN A 93 0.47 -14.77 8.47
C GLN A 93 1.41 -15.81 9.08
N SER A 94 1.66 -15.65 10.37
CA SER A 94 2.16 -16.71 11.25
C SER A 94 1.23 -16.83 12.46
N ILE A 95 0.97 -18.06 12.91
CA ILE A 95 0.24 -18.34 14.15
C ILE A 95 1.18 -19.05 15.10
N GLY A 96 1.32 -18.50 16.30
CA GLY A 96 2.03 -19.11 17.42
C GLY A 96 1.13 -19.30 18.64
N ASN A 97 1.71 -19.87 19.69
CA ASN A 97 1.11 -19.90 21.02
C ASN A 97 2.01 -19.13 21.98
N ILE A 98 1.41 -18.33 22.86
CA ILE A 98 2.08 -17.65 23.96
C ILE A 98 1.44 -18.04 25.29
N VAL A 99 2.19 -18.02 26.38
CA VAL A 99 1.66 -18.28 27.72
C VAL A 99 1.31 -16.96 28.38
N VAL A 100 0.04 -16.76 28.73
CA VAL A 100 -0.46 -15.57 29.44
C VAL A 100 -1.22 -16.05 30.66
N GLY A 101 -0.76 -15.66 31.86
CA GLY A 101 -1.41 -16.08 33.11
C GLY A 101 -1.35 -17.59 33.39
N GLY A 102 -0.42 -18.32 32.77
CA GLY A 102 -0.32 -19.79 32.88
C GLY A 102 -1.18 -20.57 31.88
N GLU A 103 -1.92 -19.88 31.02
CA GLU A 103 -2.72 -20.48 29.95
C GLU A 103 -2.07 -20.27 28.59
N ASN A 104 -2.16 -21.27 27.70
CA ASN A 104 -1.75 -21.13 26.31
C ASN A 104 -2.81 -20.35 25.54
N GLN A 105 -2.40 -19.26 24.90
CA GLN A 105 -3.23 -18.42 24.05
C GLN A 105 -2.64 -18.37 22.64
N PHE A 106 -3.51 -18.29 21.64
CA PHE A 106 -3.08 -18.04 20.27
C PHE A 106 -2.48 -16.64 20.15
N HIS A 107 -1.44 -16.53 19.33
CA HIS A 107 -0.83 -15.27 18.96
C HIS A 107 -0.71 -15.21 17.43
N PHE A 108 -1.27 -14.17 16.85
CA PHE A 108 -1.29 -13.94 15.42
C PHE A 108 -0.28 -12.86 15.09
N THR A 109 0.56 -13.09 14.08
CA THR A 109 1.48 -12.10 13.53
C THR A 109 1.20 -11.97 12.04
N TYR A 110 1.04 -10.74 11.58
CA TYR A 110 0.81 -10.40 10.18
C TYR A 110 1.85 -9.41 9.67
N GLY A 111 2.22 -9.55 8.39
CA GLY A 111 3.05 -8.59 7.66
C GLY A 111 2.63 -8.49 6.19
N ILE A 112 2.97 -7.40 5.51
CA ILE A 112 2.72 -7.24 4.07
C ILE A 112 3.97 -7.65 3.28
N GLU A 113 3.85 -8.72 2.49
CA GLU A 113 4.94 -9.26 1.67
C GLU A 113 4.40 -9.99 0.41
N PRO A 114 4.73 -9.53 -0.82
CA PRO A 114 5.62 -8.41 -1.16
C PRO A 114 5.11 -7.02 -0.72
N PRO A 115 5.99 -6.00 -0.61
CA PRO A 115 5.58 -4.66 -0.21
C PRO A 115 4.70 -3.98 -1.27
N LEU A 116 3.88 -3.04 -0.83
CA LEU A 116 3.18 -2.12 -1.72
C LEU A 116 4.18 -1.12 -2.31
N ARG A 117 4.31 -1.06 -3.62
CA ARG A 117 5.23 -0.18 -4.34
C ARG A 117 4.48 1.02 -4.90
N ILE A 118 4.81 2.20 -4.41
CA ILE A 118 4.21 3.47 -4.83
C ILE A 118 5.28 4.31 -5.53
N GLY A 119 5.17 4.44 -6.85
CA GLY A 119 5.95 5.39 -7.63
C GLY A 119 5.41 6.81 -7.44
N LEU A 120 6.24 7.74 -7.00
CA LEU A 120 5.90 9.14 -6.82
C LEU A 120 6.46 9.95 -7.98
N TYR A 121 5.59 10.63 -8.71
CA TYR A 121 5.95 11.33 -9.94
C TYR A 121 5.67 12.82 -9.82
N ARG A 122 6.57 13.66 -10.34
CA ARG A 122 6.30 15.08 -10.58
C ARG A 122 5.90 15.29 -12.02
N ARG A 123 5.06 16.30 -12.27
CA ARG A 123 4.83 16.80 -13.62
C ARG A 123 6.14 17.34 -14.19
N ARG A 124 6.48 16.96 -15.43
CA ARG A 124 7.58 17.60 -16.16
C ARG A 124 7.19 19.05 -16.41
N LYS A 125 8.12 19.98 -16.21
CA LYS A 125 7.96 21.33 -16.73
C LYS A 125 7.95 21.23 -18.26
N GLU A 126 6.98 21.85 -18.92
CA GLU A 126 7.10 22.10 -20.36
C GLU A 126 8.38 22.92 -20.57
N SER A 127 9.35 22.36 -21.28
CA SER A 127 10.48 23.14 -21.79
C SER A 127 9.95 24.02 -22.91
N GLY A 128 9.44 25.21 -22.58
CA GLY A 128 9.02 26.18 -23.57
C GLY A 128 8.00 27.20 -23.08
N ALA A 129 8.44 28.15 -22.26
CA ALA A 129 7.83 29.48 -22.24
C ALA A 129 8.96 30.48 -21.94
N PHE A 130 9.47 31.11 -23.00
CA PHE A 130 10.18 32.39 -22.91
C PHE A 130 9.14 33.50 -22.76
#